data_AF-A0A2A6NR94-F1
#
_entry.id   AF-A0A2A6NR94-F1
#
_cell.length_a   1.000
_cell.length_b   1.000
_cell.length_c   1.000
_cell.angle_alpha   90.00
_cell.angle_beta   90.00
_cell.angle_gamma   90.00
#
_symmetry.space_group_name_H-M   'P 1'
#
loop_
_entity.id
_entity.type
_entity.pdbx_description
1 polymer ?
#
loop_
_entity_poly.entity_id
_entity_poly.type
_entity_poly.pdbx_seq_one_letter_code
_entity_poly.pdbx_strand_id
1 'polypeptide(L)' 'MSTKQFLIRGSEKVIRHYQFLLDTAKSDQEREKFARRIDEEKRNLERLFADLTQAAQAA' A
#
# COMPACT_ATOMS: atom_id res chain seq x y z
N MET A 1 -16.24 7.19 -8.95
CA MET A 1 -14.96 6.57 -8.55
C MET A 1 -15.26 5.11 -8.20
N SER A 2 -14.52 4.14 -8.74
CA SER A 2 -14.80 2.73 -8.42
C SER A 2 -14.28 2.36 -7.03
N THR A 3 -14.87 1.33 -6.40
CA THR A 3 -14.39 0.80 -5.11
C THR A 3 -12.90 0.46 -5.15
N LYS A 4 -12.41 -0.11 -6.26
CA LYS A 4 -10.97 -0.41 -6.44
C LYS A 4 -10.11 0.85 -6.46
N GLN A 5 -10.53 1.91 -7.16
CA GLN A 5 -9.81 3.19 -7.17
C GLN A 5 -9.76 3.83 -5.77
N PHE A 6 -10.82 3.68 -4.98
CA PHE A 6 -10.84 4.14 -3.59
C PHE A 6 -9.83 3.36 -2.73
N LEU A 7 -9.81 2.02 -2.86
CA LEU A 7 -8.88 1.16 -2.13
C LEU A 7 -7.41 1.45 -2.49
N ILE A 8 -7.10 1.64 -3.78
CA ILE A 8 -5.75 2.00 -4.23
C ILE A 8 -5.28 3.29 -3.57
N ARG A 9 -6.09 4.35 -3.63
CA ARG A 9 -5.73 5.63 -2.97
C ARG A 9 -5.63 5.49 -1.45
N GLY A 10 -6.41 4.59 -0.85
CA GLY A 10 -6.32 4.23 0.56
C GLY A 10 -4.95 3.64 0.90
N SER A 11 -4.55 2.57 0.22
CA SER A 11 -3.25 1.93 0.43
C SER A 11 -2.08 2.87 0.15
N GLU A 12 -2.14 3.70 -0.90
CA GLU A 12 -1.12 4.74 -1.14
C GLU A 12 -0.97 5.74 0.01
N LYS A 13 -2.08 6.15 0.64
CA LYS A 13 -2.05 7.03 1.82
C LYS A 13 -1.39 6.34 3.01
N VAL A 14 -1.72 5.08 3.25
CA VAL A 14 -1.13 4.29 4.33
C VAL A 14 0.37 4.14 4.11
N ILE A 15 0.80 3.81 2.88
CA ILE A 15 2.23 3.71 2.53
C ILE A 15 2.97 5.02 2.83
N ARG A 16 2.45 6.17 2.38
CA ARG A 16 3.08 7.47 2.66
C ARG A 16 3.15 7.78 4.14
N HIS A 17 2.13 7.42 4.91
CA HIS A 17 2.14 7.61 6.36
C HIS A 17 3.24 6.77 7.03
N TYR A 18 3.34 5.48 6.67
CA TYR A 18 4.38 4.62 7.25
C TYR A 18 5.79 4.94 6.76
N GLN A 19 5.96 5.49 5.55
CA GLN A 19 7.24 6.03 5.10
C GLN A 19 7.68 7.20 6.00
N PHE A 20 6.79 8.14 6.30
CA PHE A 20 7.07 9.22 7.24
C PHE A 20 7.43 8.70 8.65
N LEU A 21 6.71 7.68 9.15
CA LEU A 21 7.04 7.07 10.43
C LEU A 21 8.39 6.34 10.42
N LEU A 22 8.73 5.68 9.30
CA LEU A 22 10.01 5.01 9.11
C LEU A 22 11.18 6.00 9.12
N ASP A 23 11.02 7.15 8.48
CA ASP A 23 12.04 8.21 8.45
C ASP A 23 12.29 8.81 9.83
N THR A 24 11.27 8.82 10.70
CA THR A 24 11.31 9.41 12.04
C THR A 24 11.51 8.40 13.17
N ALA A 25 11.58 7.10 12.86
CA ALA A 25 11.69 6.01 13.81
C ALA A 25 12.89 6.16 14.76
N LYS A 26 12.69 5.85 16.03
CA LYS A 26 13.68 6.00 17.12
C LYS A 26 14.32 4.69 17.54
N SER A 27 13.79 3.56 17.05
CA SER A 27 14.28 2.23 17.36
C SER A 27 14.23 1.31 16.14
N ASP A 28 15.07 0.28 16.15
CA ASP A 28 15.06 -0.75 15.11
C ASP A 28 13.74 -1.53 15.09
N GLN A 29 13.12 -1.71 16.26
CA GLN A 29 11.81 -2.34 16.38
C GLN A 29 10.72 -1.52 15.66
N GLU A 30 10.73 -0.19 15.80
CA GLU A 30 9.83 0.69 15.04
C GLU A 30 10.12 0.64 13.55
N ARG A 31 11.41 0.67 13.15
CA ARG A 31 11.81 0.57 11.75
C ARG A 31 11.28 -0.72 11.11
N GLU A 32 11.48 -1.86 11.77
CA GLU A 32 11.00 -3.15 11.27
C GLU A 32 9.47 -3.18 11.17
N LYS A 33 8.77 -2.70 12.19
CA LYS A 33 7.29 -2.63 12.20
C LYS A 33 6.76 -1.79 11.03
N PHE A 34 7.33 -0.60 10.81
CA PHE A 34 6.89 0.29 9.74
C PHE A 34 7.25 -0.25 8.36
N ALA A 35 8.45 -0.81 8.19
CA ALA A 35 8.86 -1.46 6.94
C ALA A 35 7.93 -2.62 6.58
N ARG A 36 7.63 -3.51 7.54
CA ARG A 36 6.70 -4.62 7.34
C ARG A 36 5.32 -4.14 6.88
N ARG A 37 4.82 -3.06 7.49
CA ARG A 37 3.51 -2.51 7.11
C ARG A 37 3.51 -1.91 5.71
N ILE A 38 4.60 -1.25 5.30
CA ILE A 38 4.76 -0.74 3.92
C ILE A 38 4.72 -1.91 2.93
N ASP A 39 5.42 -3.00 3.23
CA ASP A 39 5.48 -4.17 2.34
C ASP A 39 4.12 -4.88 2.21
N GLU A 40 3.36 -4.99 3.29
CA GLU A 40 1.98 -5.50 3.26
C GLU A 40 1.09 -4.67 2.30
N GLU A 41 1.14 -3.34 2.42
CA GLU A 41 0.33 -2.46 1.57
C GLU A 41 0.78 -2.46 0.11
N LYS A 42 2.09 -2.58 -0.16
CA LYS A 42 2.59 -2.75 -1.53
C LYS A 42 2.05 -4.02 -2.18
N ARG A 43 2.05 -5.14 -1.46
CA ARG A 43 1.45 -6.40 -1.95
C ARG A 43 -0.06 -6.28 -2.19
N ASN A 44 -0.76 -5.50 -1.35
CA ASN A 44 -2.18 -5.22 -1.58
C ASN A 44 -2.40 -4.38 -2.85
N LEU A 45 -1.57 -3.36 -3.07
CA LEU A 45 -1.62 -2.56 -4.30
C LEU A 45 -1.36 -3.41 -5.55
N GLU A 46 -0.34 -4.27 -5.52
CA GLU A 46 -0.03 -5.19 -6.63
C GLU A 46 -1.25 -6.03 -7.01
N ARG A 47 -1.96 -6.59 -6.01
CA ARG A 47 -3.20 -7.35 -6.24
C ARG A 47 -4.31 -6.48 -6.83
N LEU A 48 -4.52 -5.29 -6.29
CA LEU A 48 -5.56 -4.37 -6.78
C LEU A 48 -5.32 -3.93 -8.23
N PHE A 49 -4.06 -3.70 -8.61
CA PHE A 49 -3.68 -3.37 -9.99
C PHE A 49 -3.80 -4.56 -10.93
N ALA A 50 -3.42 -5.77 -10.49
CA ALA A 50 -3.62 -6.99 -11.27
C ALA A 50 -5.12 -7.20 -11.57
N ASP A 51 -5.98 -7.06 -10.57
CA ASP A 51 -7.42 -7.23 -10.74
C ASP A 51 -8.05 -6.14 -11.63
N LEU A 52 -7.48 -4.94 -11.68
CA LEU A 52 -7.93 -3.89 -12.62
C LEU A 52 -7.52 -4.23 -14.05
N THR A 53 -6.30 -4.73 -14.23
CA THR A 53 -5.77 -5.12 -15.53
C THR A 53 -6.58 -6.28 -16.12
N GLN A 54 -6.89 -7.29 -15.30
CA GLN A 54 -7.75 -8.41 -15.72
C GLN A 54 -9.17 -7.97 -16.08
N ALA A 55 -9.76 -7.06 -15.29
CA ALA A 55 -11.09 -6.53 -15.60
C ALA A 55 -11.11 -5.73 -16.91
N ALA A 56 -10.03 -5.02 -17.23
CA ALA A 56 -9.90 -4.27 -18.48
C ALA A 56 -9.69 -5.18 -19.71
N GLN A 57 -9.13 -6.38 -19.54
CA GLN A 57 -8.95 -7.35 -20.61
C GLN A 57 -10.22 -8.16 -20.91
N ALA A 58 -11.17 -8.21 -19.97
CA ALA A 58 -12.42 -8.97 -20.08
C ALA A 58 -13.63 -8.13 -20.52
N ALA A 59 -13.44 -6.82 -20.74
CA ALA A 59 -14.46 -5.85 -21.16
C ALA A 59 -14.22 -5.42 -22.60
#